data_AF-A0A7K4ZFA5-F1
#
_entry.id   AF-A0A7K4ZFA5-F1
#
_cell.length_a   1.000
_cell.length_b   1.000
_cell.length_c   1.000
_cell.angle_alpha   90.00
_cell.angle_beta   90.00
_cell.angle_gamma   90.00
#
_symmetry.space_group_name_H-M   'P 1'
#
loop_
_entity.id
_entity.type
_entity.pdbx_description
1 polymer ?
#
loop_
_entity_poly.entity_id
_entity_poly.type
_entity_poly.pdbx_seq_one_letter_code
_entity_poly.pdbx_strand_id
1 'polypeptide(L)'
;CPRPPEVTFATIDPNKGVYEVGEEIEYTCRPGFIPNSGQRKYTCLPTGKWPINTLLCLPRRCPTPGTLPHGKIVFTDFHYQSSISFSCEPGYNLVGTRTSQCMADGKWSGTFPQCQPVSCAPPSLPEFGVLSYRPAKPGNVSKFLDTITFECVPPLALIGNETATCTANGNWSSIPECKVVTCPTPTGIENGFLEFAVRRTYHYNESVSFGCQSSYVLDGPKHSRCEKSGNWSTKPTCKGPCKIPVKKAVVLYNGEKKRVQNDLKEGIQHGESVSFFCKNKEKSCAYTVAVPCVDGNLTLPACFK
;
A
#
# COMPACT_ATOMS: atom_id res chain seq x y z
N CYS A 1 48.37 59.18 -14.83
CA CYS A 1 48.05 57.76 -15.09
C CYS A 1 46.82 57.64 -15.99
N PRO A 2 46.76 56.63 -16.90
CA PRO A 2 45.55 56.33 -17.67
C PRO A 2 44.45 55.76 -16.76
N ARG A 3 43.26 55.50 -17.32
CA ARG A 3 42.18 54.83 -16.59
C ARG A 3 42.68 53.55 -15.90
N PRO A 4 42.41 53.36 -14.59
CA PRO A 4 42.88 52.20 -13.83
C PRO A 4 42.38 50.86 -14.39
N PRO A 5 43.11 49.75 -14.18
CA PRO A 5 42.66 48.42 -14.57
C PRO A 5 41.30 48.06 -13.96
N GLU A 6 40.40 47.46 -14.76
CA GLU A 6 39.09 47.05 -14.26
C GLU A 6 39.22 45.86 -13.30
N VAL A 7 38.53 45.93 -12.16
CA VAL A 7 38.38 44.83 -11.21
C VAL A 7 36.93 44.36 -11.26
N THR A 8 36.71 43.07 -11.52
CA THR A 8 35.38 42.48 -11.60
C THR A 8 34.61 42.68 -10.29
N PHE A 9 33.34 43.06 -10.40
CA PHE A 9 32.46 43.36 -9.26
C PHE A 9 32.95 44.50 -8.34
N ALA A 10 33.79 45.42 -8.84
CA ALA A 10 34.19 46.62 -8.13
C ALA A 10 33.70 47.91 -8.83
N THR A 11 33.80 49.02 -8.10
CA THR A 11 33.67 50.39 -8.58
C THR A 11 34.87 51.20 -8.10
N ILE A 12 35.27 52.23 -8.86
CA ILE A 12 36.40 53.11 -8.52
C ILE A 12 35.92 54.53 -8.23
N ASP A 13 36.56 55.21 -7.29
CA ASP A 13 36.31 56.61 -6.95
C ASP A 13 37.64 57.36 -6.67
N PRO A 14 37.90 58.53 -7.28
CA PRO A 14 37.14 59.15 -8.36
C PRO A 14 37.28 58.38 -9.69
N ASN A 15 36.21 58.29 -10.48
CA ASN A 15 36.22 57.64 -11.79
C ASN A 15 36.47 58.66 -12.92
N LYS A 16 37.74 58.85 -13.29
CA LYS A 16 38.20 59.79 -14.32
C LYS A 16 38.81 59.04 -15.52
N GLY A 17 38.91 59.73 -16.66
CA GLY A 17 39.64 59.19 -17.83
C GLY A 17 41.16 59.25 -17.68
N VAL A 18 41.67 60.27 -16.98
CA VAL A 18 43.09 60.54 -16.75
C VAL A 18 43.28 61.10 -15.34
N TYR A 19 44.40 60.77 -14.70
CA TYR A 19 44.73 61.14 -13.32
C TYR A 19 46.12 61.78 -13.25
N GLU A 20 46.30 62.82 -12.43
CA GLU A 20 47.61 63.42 -12.17
C GLU A 20 48.50 62.53 -11.30
N VAL A 21 49.81 62.75 -11.36
CA VAL A 21 50.77 62.05 -10.49
C VAL A 21 50.50 62.40 -9.02
N GLY A 22 50.45 61.39 -8.15
CA GLY A 22 50.11 61.56 -6.74
C GLY A 22 48.60 61.52 -6.44
N GLU A 23 47.71 61.49 -7.45
CA GLU A 23 46.28 61.26 -7.20
C GLU A 23 46.01 59.84 -6.69
N GLU A 24 45.04 59.73 -5.78
CA GLU A 24 44.59 58.46 -5.21
C GLU A 24 43.23 58.04 -5.78
N ILE A 25 43.07 56.73 -5.93
CA ILE A 25 41.79 56.08 -6.21
C ILE A 25 41.52 55.02 -5.15
N GLU A 26 40.25 54.78 -4.88
CA GLU A 26 39.79 53.68 -4.03
C GLU A 26 38.87 52.74 -4.79
N TYR A 27 39.18 51.44 -4.76
CA TYR A 27 38.29 50.38 -5.23
C TYR A 27 37.34 49.95 -4.11
N THR A 28 36.05 49.97 -4.42
CA THR A 28 34.99 49.45 -3.55
C THR A 28 34.29 48.27 -4.22
N CYS A 29 34.23 47.12 -3.55
CA CYS A 29 33.46 45.98 -4.05
C CYS A 29 31.97 46.27 -4.02
N ARG A 30 31.24 45.83 -5.05
CA ARG A 30 29.78 45.94 -5.15
C ARG A 30 29.10 45.15 -4.02
N PRO A 31 27.83 45.50 -3.66
CA PRO A 31 27.06 44.75 -2.68
C PRO A 31 27.04 43.25 -2.97
N GLY A 32 27.17 42.42 -1.93
CA GLY A 32 27.27 40.96 -2.09
C GLY A 32 28.68 40.44 -2.37
N PHE A 33 29.69 41.32 -2.52
CA PHE A 33 31.08 40.93 -2.67
C PHE A 33 31.93 41.46 -1.50
N ILE A 34 32.99 40.73 -1.18
CA ILE A 34 34.03 41.11 -0.22
C ILE A 34 35.39 41.11 -0.92
N PRO A 35 36.25 42.07 -0.60
CA PRO A 35 37.61 42.07 -1.14
C PRO A 35 38.45 40.98 -0.48
N ASN A 36 39.37 40.42 -1.25
CA ASN A 36 40.48 39.65 -0.71
C ASN A 36 41.44 40.56 0.10
N SER A 37 42.57 40.00 0.54
CA SER A 37 43.59 40.73 1.30
C SER A 37 44.37 41.79 0.50
N GLY A 38 43.90 42.17 -0.69
CA GLY A 38 44.51 43.21 -1.53
C GLY A 38 44.29 44.62 -0.98
N GLN A 39 45.18 45.54 -1.36
CA GLN A 39 45.00 46.96 -1.09
C GLN A 39 43.82 47.51 -1.89
N ARG A 40 43.10 48.49 -1.33
CA ARG A 40 41.95 49.12 -2.00
C ARG A 40 42.28 50.52 -2.51
N LYS A 41 43.24 51.17 -1.87
CA LYS A 41 43.72 52.51 -2.24
C LYS A 41 45.00 52.38 -3.05
N TYR A 42 45.04 53.08 -4.17
CA TYR A 42 46.17 53.09 -5.08
C TYR A 42 46.49 54.52 -5.48
N THR A 43 47.77 54.84 -5.54
CA THR A 43 48.27 56.17 -5.88
C THR A 43 48.96 56.14 -7.24
N CYS A 44 48.73 57.15 -8.08
CA CYS A 44 49.38 57.27 -9.38
C CYS A 44 50.88 57.56 -9.18
N LEU A 45 51.75 56.63 -9.63
CA LEU A 45 53.19 56.73 -9.42
C LEU A 45 53.82 57.85 -10.28
N PRO A 46 55.00 58.38 -9.90
CA PRO A 46 55.75 59.36 -10.70
C PRO A 46 56.07 58.91 -12.13
N THR A 47 56.06 57.60 -12.37
CA THR A 47 56.22 56.99 -13.70
C THR A 47 54.99 57.11 -14.59
N GLY A 48 53.89 57.69 -14.09
CA GLY A 48 52.61 57.78 -14.79
C GLY A 48 51.85 56.45 -14.90
N LYS A 49 52.24 55.42 -14.15
CA LYS A 49 51.63 54.08 -14.13
C LYS A 49 51.02 53.75 -12.78
N TRP A 50 49.96 52.94 -12.79
CA TRP A 50 49.41 52.34 -11.57
C TRP A 50 50.29 51.19 -11.08
N PRO A 51 50.42 50.98 -9.77
CA PRO A 51 51.05 49.78 -9.22
C PRO A 51 50.24 48.51 -9.57
N ILE A 52 50.84 47.34 -9.33
CA ILE A 52 50.17 46.05 -9.56
C ILE A 52 48.97 45.94 -8.62
N ASN A 53 47.79 45.73 -9.20
CA ASN A 53 46.55 45.52 -8.47
C ASN A 53 46.32 44.02 -8.26
N THR A 54 46.27 43.59 -7.00
CA THR A 54 45.99 42.19 -6.59
C THR A 54 44.61 42.04 -5.95
N LEU A 55 43.80 43.10 -5.94
CA LEU A 55 42.47 43.12 -5.38
C LEU A 55 41.51 42.25 -6.20
N LEU A 56 40.81 41.36 -5.53
CA LEU A 56 39.72 40.57 -6.09
C LEU A 56 38.47 40.76 -5.22
N CYS A 57 37.33 41.03 -5.86
CA CYS A 57 36.03 41.05 -5.19
C CYS A 57 35.39 39.66 -5.32
N LEU A 58 35.37 38.92 -4.22
CA LEU A 58 34.83 37.56 -4.14
C LEU A 58 33.41 37.60 -3.57
N PRO A 59 32.49 36.73 -4.01
CA PRO A 59 31.12 36.75 -3.52
C PRO A 59 31.09 36.39 -2.03
N ARG A 60 30.24 37.11 -1.27
CA ARG A 60 30.00 36.84 0.15
C ARG A 60 29.42 35.44 0.30
N ARG A 61 29.87 34.74 1.35
CA ARG A 61 29.39 33.41 1.67
C ARG A 61 28.41 33.47 2.84
N CYS A 62 27.25 32.88 2.66
CA CYS A 62 26.27 32.68 3.72
C CYS A 62 26.69 31.56 4.68
N PRO A 63 26.20 31.57 5.93
CA PRO A 63 26.44 30.49 6.88
C PRO A 63 25.97 29.15 6.31
N THR A 64 26.73 28.08 6.59
CA THR A 64 26.26 26.73 6.28
C THR A 64 24.94 26.48 7.01
N PRO A 65 23.86 26.09 6.31
CA PRO A 65 22.60 25.75 6.96
C PRO A 65 22.78 24.65 8.01
N GLY A 66 22.05 24.76 9.13
CA GLY A 66 21.99 23.68 10.12
C GLY A 66 21.23 22.45 9.60
N THR A 67 20.93 21.50 10.49
CA THR A 67 20.07 20.37 10.13
C THR A 67 18.60 20.78 10.11
N LEU A 68 17.81 20.17 9.23
CA LEU A 68 16.36 20.27 9.21
C LEU A 68 15.78 18.93 9.73
N PRO A 69 15.32 18.85 11.00
CA PRO A 69 14.74 17.62 11.52
C PRO A 69 13.59 17.12 10.64
N HIS A 70 13.58 15.82 10.32
CA HIS A 70 12.61 15.20 9.40
C HIS A 70 12.55 15.86 8.02
N GLY A 71 13.67 16.41 7.55
CA GLY A 71 13.76 17.05 6.25
C GLY A 71 15.16 17.01 5.63
N LYS A 72 15.25 17.55 4.43
CA LYS A 72 16.46 17.60 3.60
C LYS A 72 16.65 19.00 3.05
N ILE A 73 17.89 19.45 3.07
CA ILE A 73 18.33 20.73 2.49
C ILE A 73 19.14 20.40 1.23
N VAL A 74 18.68 20.88 0.08
CA VAL A 74 19.34 20.68 -1.22
C VAL A 74 19.95 22.00 -1.66
N PHE A 75 21.24 21.99 -1.98
CA PHE A 75 22.02 23.18 -2.31
C PHE A 75 23.15 22.84 -3.29
N THR A 76 23.63 23.85 -4.02
CA THR A 76 24.82 23.77 -4.88
C THR A 76 26.04 24.40 -4.21
N ASP A 77 25.84 25.57 -3.63
CA ASP A 77 26.84 26.38 -2.95
C ASP A 77 26.16 27.41 -2.03
N PHE A 78 26.96 28.24 -1.38
CA PHE A 78 26.50 29.17 -0.34
C PHE A 78 26.93 30.62 -0.60
N HIS A 79 27.26 30.97 -1.85
CA HIS A 79 27.70 32.31 -2.18
C HIS A 79 26.52 33.24 -2.51
N TYR A 80 26.75 34.54 -2.50
CA TYR A 80 25.75 35.54 -2.87
C TYR A 80 25.00 35.15 -4.15
N GLN A 81 23.66 35.30 -4.12
CA GLN A 81 22.69 34.88 -5.14
C GLN A 81 22.41 33.37 -5.27
N SER A 82 23.20 32.51 -4.61
CA SER A 82 22.92 31.06 -4.55
C SER A 82 21.64 30.78 -3.78
N SER A 83 20.94 29.72 -4.14
CA SER A 83 19.68 29.33 -3.51
C SER A 83 19.74 27.91 -2.96
N ILE A 84 19.11 27.72 -1.80
CA ILE A 84 18.90 26.40 -1.19
C ILE A 84 17.42 26.09 -1.16
N SER A 85 17.09 24.80 -1.21
CA SER A 85 15.72 24.31 -1.15
C SER A 85 15.53 23.31 -0.03
N PHE A 86 14.33 23.31 0.53
CA PHE A 86 13.95 22.50 1.68
C PHE A 86 12.87 21.50 1.27
N SER A 87 12.97 20.27 1.75
CA SER A 87 11.92 19.25 1.62
C SER A 87 11.78 18.49 2.93
N CYS A 88 10.57 17.98 3.21
CA CYS A 88 10.30 17.17 4.40
C CYS A 88 10.18 15.69 4.01
N GLU A 89 10.46 14.81 4.97
CA GLU A 89 10.24 13.38 4.84
C GLU A 89 8.74 13.04 4.72
N PRO A 90 8.37 11.89 4.12
CA PRO A 90 6.98 11.45 4.10
C PRO A 90 6.37 11.40 5.51
N GLY A 91 5.17 11.96 5.65
CA GLY A 91 4.51 12.10 6.96
C GLY A 91 4.83 13.41 7.70
N TYR A 92 5.58 14.32 7.07
CA TYR A 92 5.82 15.67 7.57
C TYR A 92 5.48 16.74 6.53
N ASN A 93 4.83 17.81 6.98
CA ASN A 93 4.49 18.98 6.18
C ASN A 93 5.52 20.09 6.39
N LEU A 94 5.92 20.74 5.29
CA LEU A 94 6.82 21.90 5.32
C LEU A 94 6.05 23.16 5.68
N VAL A 95 6.36 23.73 6.85
CA VAL A 95 5.77 24.98 7.34
C VAL A 95 6.80 26.09 7.20
N GLY A 96 6.53 27.03 6.28
CA GLY A 96 7.43 28.15 5.94
C GLY A 96 7.81 28.15 4.45
N THR A 97 8.88 28.87 4.12
CA THR A 97 9.32 29.04 2.73
C THR A 97 10.15 27.84 2.26
N ARG A 98 9.84 27.33 1.06
CA ARG A 98 10.53 26.17 0.46
C ARG A 98 11.96 26.48 0.01
N THR A 99 12.29 27.75 -0.23
CA THR A 99 13.59 28.18 -0.71
C THR A 99 14.13 29.34 0.11
N SER A 100 15.45 29.48 0.13
CA SER A 100 16.13 30.65 0.68
C SER A 100 17.32 31.02 -0.20
N GLN A 101 17.54 32.32 -0.41
CA GLN A 101 18.61 32.86 -1.24
C GLN A 101 19.67 33.55 -0.37
N CYS A 102 20.94 33.41 -0.74
CA CYS A 102 22.02 34.12 -0.07
C CYS A 102 22.05 35.59 -0.50
N MET A 103 21.80 36.49 0.45
CA MET A 103 21.63 37.91 0.23
C MET A 103 22.97 38.66 0.26
N ALA A 104 22.94 39.94 -0.16
CA ALA A 104 24.13 40.77 -0.31
C ALA A 104 24.84 41.07 1.03
N ASP A 105 24.15 40.90 2.16
CA ASP A 105 24.69 41.02 3.51
C ASP A 105 25.36 39.73 4.01
N GLY A 106 25.33 38.65 3.22
CA GLY A 106 25.85 37.34 3.60
C GLY A 106 24.90 36.57 4.51
N LYS A 107 23.60 36.87 4.52
CA LYS A 107 22.58 36.11 5.24
C LYS A 107 21.60 35.45 4.29
N TRP A 108 21.01 34.36 4.75
CA TRP A 108 19.91 33.70 4.05
C TRP A 108 18.64 34.56 4.11
N SER A 109 17.87 34.58 3.02
CA SER A 109 16.61 35.30 2.96
C SER A 109 15.55 34.61 3.81
N GLY A 110 14.89 35.37 4.68
CA GLY A 110 13.80 34.87 5.52
C GLY A 110 14.27 33.90 6.60
N THR A 111 13.31 33.17 7.19
CA THR A 111 13.57 32.12 8.19
C THR A 111 13.48 30.75 7.55
N PHE A 112 14.28 29.81 8.05
CA PHE A 112 14.22 28.42 7.60
C PHE A 112 12.90 27.76 8.03
N PRO A 113 12.33 26.89 7.19
CA PRO A 113 11.07 26.23 7.49
C PRO A 113 11.23 25.16 8.57
N GLN A 114 10.11 24.65 9.05
CA GLN A 114 10.05 23.48 9.94
C GLN A 114 9.25 22.35 9.29
N CYS A 115 9.65 21.11 9.54
CA CYS A 115 8.88 19.93 9.19
C CYS A 115 8.01 19.52 10.37
N GLN A 116 6.68 19.65 10.21
CA GLN A 116 5.72 19.30 11.25
C GLN A 116 5.01 17.98 10.93
N PRO A 117 4.75 17.10 11.91
CA PRO A 117 4.07 15.84 11.68
C PRO A 117 2.69 16.04 11.02
N VAL A 118 2.40 15.24 10.00
CA VAL A 118 1.09 15.20 9.37
C VAL A 118 0.07 14.63 10.36
N SER A 119 -1.07 15.32 10.42
CA SER A 119 -2.22 14.93 11.22
C SER A 119 -3.47 14.86 10.35
N CYS A 120 -4.27 13.83 10.57
CA CYS A 120 -5.60 13.69 10.00
C CYS A 120 -6.66 14.00 11.06
N ALA A 121 -7.62 14.84 10.69
CA ALA A 121 -8.86 15.01 11.45
C ALA A 121 -9.64 13.67 11.49
N PRO A 122 -10.54 13.45 12.46
CA PRO A 122 -11.43 12.29 12.44
C PRO A 122 -12.16 12.17 11.09
N PRO A 123 -12.24 10.97 10.47
CA PRO A 123 -12.95 10.81 9.22
C PRO A 123 -14.45 11.06 9.41
N SER A 124 -15.12 11.53 8.36
CA SER A 124 -16.59 11.55 8.33
C SER A 124 -17.12 10.12 8.29
N LEU A 125 -18.11 9.82 9.13
CA LEU A 125 -18.76 8.51 9.12
C LEU A 125 -19.62 8.34 7.85
N PRO A 126 -19.60 7.16 7.22
CA PRO A 126 -20.58 6.80 6.20
C PRO A 126 -21.99 6.85 6.80
N GLU A 127 -22.98 7.21 5.98
CA GLU A 127 -24.38 7.13 6.37
C GLU A 127 -24.70 5.66 6.77
N PHE A 128 -25.10 5.43 8.02
CA PHE A 128 -25.31 4.10 8.63
C PHE A 128 -24.06 3.22 8.85
N GLY A 129 -22.85 3.79 8.76
CA GLY A 129 -21.60 3.15 9.16
C GLY A 129 -21.25 3.40 10.63
N VAL A 130 -20.57 2.44 11.26
CA VAL A 130 -19.98 2.58 12.61
C VAL A 130 -18.46 2.44 12.56
N LEU A 131 -17.76 3.19 13.42
CA LEU A 131 -16.33 3.00 13.66
C LEU A 131 -16.16 1.80 14.57
N SER A 132 -15.56 0.73 14.07
CA SER A 132 -15.30 -0.49 14.85
C SER A 132 -14.13 -0.28 15.80
N TYR A 133 -13.04 0.30 15.29
CA TYR A 133 -11.83 0.49 16.08
C TYR A 133 -11.08 1.76 15.70
N ARG A 134 -10.91 2.64 16.69
CA ARG A 134 -9.98 3.78 16.66
C ARG A 134 -9.07 3.67 17.88
N PRO A 135 -7.74 3.61 17.72
CA PRO A 135 -6.84 3.75 18.86
C PRO A 135 -7.13 5.10 19.54
N ALA A 136 -7.57 5.09 20.79
CA ALA A 136 -7.81 6.31 21.54
C ALA A 136 -6.47 7.01 21.77
N LYS A 137 -6.21 8.10 21.02
CA LYS A 137 -5.00 8.89 21.14
C LYS A 137 -5.29 10.22 21.83
N PRO A 138 -4.36 10.74 22.66
CA PRO A 138 -4.50 12.05 23.28
C PRO A 138 -4.78 13.12 22.21
N GLY A 139 -5.86 13.88 22.39
CA GLY A 139 -6.24 14.97 21.48
C GLY A 139 -7.11 14.58 20.28
N ASN A 140 -7.52 13.30 20.12
CA ASN A 140 -8.39 12.85 19.02
C ASN A 140 -7.85 13.13 17.60
N VAL A 141 -6.54 13.23 17.44
CA VAL A 141 -5.87 13.44 16.15
C VAL A 141 -5.08 12.20 15.75
N SER A 142 -5.22 11.78 14.50
CA SER A 142 -4.50 10.62 13.93
C SER A 142 -3.25 11.10 13.20
N LYS A 143 -2.13 10.38 13.33
CA LYS A 143 -0.86 10.68 12.66
C LYS A 143 -0.75 9.92 11.34
N PHE A 144 0.21 10.31 10.51
CA PHE A 144 0.56 9.58 9.29
C PHE A 144 0.68 8.06 9.54
N LEU A 145 0.07 7.26 8.64
CA LEU A 145 -0.05 5.80 8.70
C LEU A 145 -0.95 5.22 9.80
N ASP A 146 -1.59 6.04 10.62
CA ASP A 146 -2.66 5.54 11.49
C ASP A 146 -3.80 4.96 10.65
N THR A 147 -4.35 3.84 11.10
CA THR A 147 -5.47 3.15 10.46
C THR A 147 -6.71 3.19 11.33
N ILE A 148 -7.87 3.18 10.68
CA ILE A 148 -9.18 3.06 11.31
C ILE A 148 -9.99 2.00 10.55
N THR A 149 -10.68 1.15 11.29
CA THR A 149 -11.54 0.10 10.73
C THR A 149 -13.01 0.48 10.84
N PHE A 150 -13.74 0.25 9.75
CA PHE A 150 -15.17 0.52 9.61
C PHE A 150 -15.97 -0.78 9.59
N GLU A 151 -17.15 -0.73 10.20
CA GLU A 151 -18.15 -1.77 10.10
C GLU A 151 -19.50 -1.13 9.76
N CYS A 152 -20.32 -1.84 8.98
CA CYS A 152 -21.66 -1.36 8.65
C CYS A 152 -22.68 -1.93 9.63
N VAL A 153 -23.71 -1.14 9.95
CA VAL A 153 -24.82 -1.65 10.77
C VAL A 153 -25.54 -2.76 9.99
N PRO A 154 -25.76 -3.95 10.58
CA PRO A 154 -26.54 -5.00 9.91
C PRO A 154 -27.94 -4.51 9.50
N PRO A 155 -28.45 -4.86 8.31
CA PRO A 155 -27.93 -5.84 7.35
C PRO A 155 -27.16 -5.21 6.16
N LEU A 156 -26.55 -4.04 6.34
CA LEU A 156 -25.83 -3.35 5.25
C LEU A 156 -24.49 -4.01 4.95
N ALA A 157 -24.12 -4.06 3.67
CA ALA A 157 -22.81 -4.53 3.22
C ALA A 157 -21.83 -3.36 3.10
N LEU A 158 -20.58 -3.59 3.52
CA LEU A 158 -19.46 -2.67 3.33
C LEU A 158 -18.90 -2.80 1.91
N ILE A 159 -18.97 -1.71 1.15
CA ILE A 159 -18.46 -1.58 -0.22
C ILE A 159 -17.20 -0.72 -0.21
N GLY A 160 -16.08 -1.30 -0.65
CA GLY A 160 -14.76 -0.67 -0.61
C GLY A 160 -13.81 -1.40 0.33
N ASN A 161 -12.87 -0.66 0.92
CA ASN A 161 -11.92 -1.19 1.90
C ASN A 161 -12.46 -1.00 3.32
N GLU A 162 -12.33 -2.03 4.16
CA GLU A 162 -12.74 -1.99 5.57
C GLU A 162 -11.88 -1.05 6.41
N THR A 163 -10.67 -0.74 5.94
CA THR A 163 -9.74 0.18 6.61
C THR A 163 -9.51 1.45 5.81
N ALA A 164 -9.40 2.58 6.51
CA ALA A 164 -8.81 3.80 5.97
C ALA A 164 -7.53 4.16 6.71
N THR A 165 -6.56 4.71 5.98
CA THR A 165 -5.23 5.08 6.49
C THR A 165 -5.00 6.57 6.33
N CYS A 166 -4.45 7.22 7.35
CA CYS A 166 -4.06 8.63 7.30
C CYS A 166 -2.86 8.81 6.35
N THR A 167 -3.08 9.52 5.25
CA THR A 167 -2.09 9.71 4.18
C THR A 167 -1.13 10.86 4.50
N ALA A 168 -0.04 10.96 3.75
CA ALA A 168 0.92 12.07 3.88
C ALA A 168 0.32 13.45 3.56
N ASN A 169 -0.86 13.51 2.92
CA ASN A 169 -1.54 14.75 2.59
C ASN A 169 -2.46 15.25 3.74
N GLY A 170 -2.51 14.56 4.88
CA GLY A 170 -3.39 14.92 5.99
C GLY A 170 -4.85 14.50 5.82
N ASN A 171 -5.15 13.72 4.77
CA ASN A 171 -6.47 13.14 4.52
C ASN A 171 -6.46 11.63 4.69
N TRP A 172 -7.61 11.06 5.01
CA TRP A 172 -7.81 9.61 4.98
C TRP A 172 -7.79 9.08 3.55
N SER A 173 -7.36 7.84 3.37
CA SER A 173 -7.61 7.08 2.15
C SER A 173 -9.11 6.86 1.93
N SER A 174 -9.48 6.16 0.85
CA SER A 174 -10.87 5.87 0.51
C SER A 174 -11.66 5.32 1.70
N ILE A 175 -12.71 6.05 2.09
CA ILE A 175 -13.66 5.65 3.13
C ILE A 175 -14.71 4.73 2.47
N PRO A 176 -15.09 3.60 3.10
CA PRO A 176 -16.08 2.70 2.52
C PRO A 176 -17.51 3.25 2.56
N GLU A 177 -18.38 2.66 1.75
CA GLU A 177 -19.82 2.95 1.73
C GLU A 177 -20.62 1.77 2.29
N CYS A 178 -21.69 2.05 3.05
CA CYS A 178 -22.62 1.03 3.52
C CYS A 178 -23.85 1.00 2.62
N LYS A 179 -24.10 -0.13 1.94
CA LYS A 179 -25.21 -0.30 0.99
C LYS A 179 -26.08 -1.50 1.32
N VAL A 180 -27.37 -1.38 1.02
CA VAL A 180 -28.28 -2.53 1.05
C VAL A 180 -27.91 -3.47 -0.10
N VAL A 181 -27.53 -4.70 0.24
CA VAL A 181 -27.28 -5.76 -0.73
C VAL A 181 -28.32 -6.86 -0.50
N THR A 182 -28.88 -7.35 -1.60
CA THR A 182 -29.84 -8.46 -1.60
C THR A 182 -29.36 -9.56 -2.52
N CYS A 183 -29.65 -10.80 -2.14
CA CYS A 183 -29.35 -11.98 -2.95
C CYS A 183 -30.62 -12.54 -3.61
N PRO A 184 -30.50 -13.18 -4.79
CA PRO A 184 -31.63 -13.82 -5.43
C PRO A 184 -32.20 -14.92 -4.55
N THR A 185 -33.50 -15.19 -4.67
CA THR A 185 -34.13 -16.31 -3.98
C THR A 185 -33.35 -17.60 -4.31
N PRO A 186 -32.86 -18.33 -3.29
CA PRO A 186 -32.01 -19.48 -3.52
C PRO A 186 -32.80 -20.57 -4.22
N THR A 187 -32.24 -21.08 -5.31
CA THR A 187 -32.80 -22.21 -6.04
C THR A 187 -32.50 -23.51 -5.30
N GLY A 188 -33.41 -24.48 -5.36
CA GLY A 188 -33.12 -25.85 -4.91
C GLY A 188 -31.90 -26.44 -5.62
N ILE A 189 -31.34 -27.48 -5.01
CA ILE A 189 -30.26 -28.30 -5.58
C ILE A 189 -30.85 -29.64 -6.01
N GLU A 190 -30.32 -30.23 -7.07
CA GLU A 190 -30.78 -31.52 -7.57
C GLU A 190 -30.61 -32.60 -6.49
N ASN A 191 -31.61 -33.47 -6.33
CA ASN A 191 -31.66 -34.50 -5.27
C ASN A 191 -31.49 -33.95 -3.84
N GLY A 192 -31.79 -32.67 -3.63
CA GLY A 192 -31.76 -32.02 -2.32
C GLY A 192 -32.86 -30.99 -2.13
N PHE A 193 -32.79 -30.27 -1.02
CA PHE A 193 -33.79 -29.31 -0.57
C PHE A 193 -33.18 -28.20 0.28
N LEU A 194 -33.93 -27.11 0.46
CA LEU A 194 -33.62 -26.06 1.43
C LEU A 194 -34.26 -26.43 2.77
N GLU A 195 -33.50 -26.42 3.87
CA GLU A 195 -33.98 -26.86 5.18
C GLU A 195 -34.98 -25.89 5.85
N PHE A 196 -34.99 -24.61 5.45
CA PHE A 196 -35.81 -23.56 6.08
C PHE A 196 -36.75 -22.86 5.09
N ALA A 197 -37.78 -22.19 5.63
CA ALA A 197 -38.75 -21.45 4.84
C ALA A 197 -38.09 -20.38 3.95
N VAL A 198 -38.43 -20.42 2.66
CA VAL A 198 -37.92 -19.48 1.66
C VAL A 198 -38.50 -18.09 1.92
N ARG A 199 -37.63 -17.09 2.13
CA ARG A 199 -38.01 -15.68 2.22
C ARG A 199 -38.07 -15.07 0.81
N ARG A 200 -38.86 -14.01 0.63
CA ARG A 200 -38.92 -13.27 -0.65
C ARG A 200 -37.60 -12.59 -0.98
N THR A 201 -36.90 -12.11 0.04
CA THR A 201 -35.67 -11.35 -0.07
C THR A 201 -34.71 -11.79 1.02
N TYR A 202 -33.44 -11.92 0.65
CA TYR A 202 -32.33 -12.20 1.56
C TYR A 202 -31.35 -11.04 1.53
N HIS A 203 -30.96 -10.57 2.71
CA HIS A 203 -30.00 -9.48 2.85
C HIS A 203 -28.58 -10.00 3.10
N TYR A 204 -27.60 -9.12 2.95
CA TYR A 204 -26.21 -9.42 3.23
C TYR A 204 -26.02 -10.11 4.59
N ASN A 205 -25.13 -11.11 4.61
CA ASN A 205 -24.77 -11.93 5.77
C ASN A 205 -25.87 -12.92 6.26
N GLU A 206 -27.10 -12.85 5.72
CA GLU A 206 -28.08 -13.91 5.93
C GLU A 206 -27.66 -15.20 5.23
N SER A 207 -28.06 -16.35 5.78
CA SER A 207 -27.64 -17.66 5.30
C SER A 207 -28.82 -18.60 5.10
N VAL A 208 -28.69 -19.50 4.14
CA VAL A 208 -29.58 -20.65 3.94
C VAL A 208 -28.83 -21.95 4.12
N SER A 209 -29.56 -23.00 4.46
CA SER A 209 -29.02 -24.35 4.68
C SER A 209 -29.61 -25.32 3.68
N PHE A 210 -28.74 -26.16 3.12
CA PHE A 210 -29.12 -27.21 2.20
C PHE A 210 -29.12 -28.58 2.88
N GLY A 211 -30.03 -29.44 2.43
CA GLY A 211 -30.09 -30.86 2.77
C GLY A 211 -30.20 -31.70 1.50
N CYS A 212 -29.87 -32.99 1.61
CA CYS A 212 -30.02 -33.94 0.52
C CYS A 212 -31.16 -34.92 0.82
N GLN A 213 -31.80 -35.42 -0.23
CA GLN A 213 -32.76 -36.51 -0.12
C GLN A 213 -32.11 -37.76 0.48
N SER A 214 -32.93 -38.67 1.00
CA SER A 214 -32.42 -39.91 1.60
C SER A 214 -31.50 -40.66 0.64
N SER A 215 -30.40 -41.22 1.16
CA SER A 215 -29.30 -41.89 0.45
C SER A 215 -28.30 -41.01 -0.32
N TYR A 216 -28.58 -39.72 -0.52
CA TYR A 216 -27.62 -38.77 -1.10
C TYR A 216 -26.78 -38.10 -0.01
N VAL A 217 -25.53 -37.76 -0.36
CA VAL A 217 -24.60 -37.07 0.54
C VAL A 217 -24.32 -35.67 0.00
N LEU A 218 -24.32 -34.68 0.90
CA LEU A 218 -24.00 -33.30 0.53
C LEU A 218 -22.51 -33.16 0.27
N ASP A 219 -22.16 -32.77 -0.94
CA ASP A 219 -20.81 -32.41 -1.35
C ASP A 219 -20.67 -30.89 -1.38
N GLY A 220 -19.92 -30.36 -0.41
CA GLY A 220 -19.69 -28.94 -0.18
C GLY A 220 -20.33 -28.39 1.11
N PRO A 221 -20.21 -27.07 1.36
CA PRO A 221 -20.67 -26.46 2.61
C PRO A 221 -22.19 -26.50 2.75
N LYS A 222 -22.67 -26.92 3.94
CA LYS A 222 -24.10 -26.96 4.29
C LYS A 222 -24.78 -25.60 4.22
N HIS A 223 -24.05 -24.56 4.63
CA HIS A 223 -24.56 -23.20 4.69
C HIS A 223 -24.03 -22.37 3.50
N SER A 224 -24.91 -21.59 2.91
CA SER A 224 -24.56 -20.57 1.92
C SER A 224 -25.02 -19.21 2.39
N ARG A 225 -24.13 -18.22 2.35
CA ARG A 225 -24.32 -16.87 2.88
C ARG A 225 -24.49 -15.87 1.74
N CYS A 226 -25.35 -14.88 1.92
CA CYS A 226 -25.47 -13.78 0.97
C CYS A 226 -24.25 -12.85 1.10
N GLU A 227 -23.44 -12.77 0.05
CA GLU A 227 -22.21 -11.99 0.01
C GLU A 227 -22.45 -10.54 -0.41
N LYS A 228 -21.45 -9.69 -0.17
CA LYS A 228 -21.45 -8.27 -0.60
C LYS A 228 -21.56 -8.09 -2.13
N SER A 229 -21.29 -9.15 -2.90
CA SER A 229 -21.45 -9.20 -4.36
C SER A 229 -22.92 -9.31 -4.80
N GLY A 230 -23.85 -9.61 -3.88
CA GLY A 230 -25.23 -9.96 -4.21
C GLY A 230 -25.42 -11.42 -4.63
N ASN A 231 -24.38 -12.24 -4.50
CA ASN A 231 -24.43 -13.67 -4.80
C ASN A 231 -24.32 -14.52 -3.53
N TRP A 232 -24.77 -15.77 -3.64
CA TRP A 232 -24.59 -16.79 -2.62
C TRP A 232 -23.15 -17.29 -2.61
N SER A 233 -22.55 -17.42 -1.43
CA SER A 233 -21.15 -17.84 -1.26
C SER A 233 -20.85 -19.20 -1.89
N THR A 234 -21.81 -20.12 -1.80
CA THR A 234 -21.66 -21.52 -2.25
C THR A 234 -22.97 -22.09 -2.76
N LYS A 235 -22.88 -23.07 -3.66
CA LYS A 235 -24.01 -23.91 -4.09
C LYS A 235 -23.58 -25.37 -4.03
N PRO A 236 -23.85 -26.08 -2.92
CA PRO A 236 -23.43 -27.47 -2.77
C PRO A 236 -24.21 -28.40 -3.72
N THR A 237 -23.74 -29.63 -3.89
CA THR A 237 -24.41 -30.64 -4.72
C THR A 237 -24.71 -31.89 -3.91
N CYS A 238 -25.77 -32.60 -4.26
CA CYS A 238 -26.09 -33.88 -3.64
C CYS A 238 -25.60 -35.01 -4.52
N LYS A 239 -24.69 -35.82 -4.00
CA LYS A 239 -24.03 -36.90 -4.72
C LYS A 239 -24.65 -38.24 -4.36
N GLY A 240 -24.96 -39.03 -5.40
CA GLY A 240 -25.70 -40.27 -5.26
C GLY A 240 -24.86 -41.42 -4.69
N PRO A 241 -25.50 -42.41 -4.04
CA PRO A 241 -24.84 -43.63 -3.61
C PRO A 241 -24.48 -44.50 -4.82
N CYS A 242 -23.39 -45.25 -4.73
CA CYS A 242 -22.95 -46.15 -5.79
C CYS A 242 -23.40 -47.58 -5.53
N LYS A 243 -24.05 -48.17 -6.53
CA LYS A 243 -24.22 -49.62 -6.57
C LYS A 243 -22.95 -50.26 -7.07
N ILE A 244 -22.50 -51.31 -6.37
CA ILE A 244 -21.32 -52.06 -6.80
C ILE A 244 -21.71 -52.91 -8.01
N PRO A 245 -21.08 -52.74 -9.19
CA PRO A 245 -21.53 -53.35 -10.45
C PRO A 245 -21.13 -54.82 -10.58
N VAL A 246 -21.31 -55.62 -9.52
CA VAL A 246 -21.02 -57.06 -9.48
C VAL A 246 -22.14 -57.81 -8.76
N LYS A 247 -22.55 -58.97 -9.30
CA LYS A 247 -23.63 -59.77 -8.69
C LYS A 247 -23.20 -60.51 -7.43
N LYS A 248 -21.94 -60.99 -7.37
CA LYS A 248 -21.38 -61.71 -6.23
C LYS A 248 -19.89 -61.42 -6.11
N ALA A 249 -19.47 -60.90 -4.96
CA ALA A 249 -18.06 -60.67 -4.65
C ALA A 249 -17.86 -60.55 -3.13
N VAL A 250 -16.64 -60.85 -2.67
CA VAL A 250 -16.20 -60.48 -1.33
C VAL A 250 -15.24 -59.30 -1.48
N VAL A 251 -15.52 -58.23 -0.76
CA VAL A 251 -14.75 -56.98 -0.80
C VAL A 251 -14.39 -56.55 0.62
N LEU A 252 -13.43 -55.65 0.77
CA LEU A 252 -13.18 -54.97 2.04
C LEU A 252 -13.90 -53.63 2.04
N TYR A 253 -14.67 -53.38 3.09
CA TYR A 253 -15.34 -52.11 3.33
C TYR A 253 -15.23 -51.79 4.83
N ASN A 254 -14.75 -50.61 5.16
CA ASN A 254 -14.41 -50.19 6.53
C ASN A 254 -13.51 -51.20 7.28
N GLY A 255 -12.57 -51.82 6.57
CA GLY A 255 -11.62 -52.79 7.14
C GLY A 255 -12.15 -54.22 7.31
N GLU A 256 -13.44 -54.46 7.06
CA GLU A 256 -14.08 -55.77 7.21
C GLU A 256 -14.40 -56.42 5.86
N LYS A 257 -14.32 -57.76 5.79
CA LYS A 257 -14.76 -58.52 4.61
C LYS A 257 -16.28 -58.54 4.56
N LYS A 258 -16.85 -57.94 3.52
CA LYS A 258 -18.30 -57.90 3.25
C LYS A 258 -18.62 -58.60 1.94
N ARG A 259 -19.77 -59.27 1.88
CA ARG A 259 -20.31 -59.89 0.66
C ARG A 259 -21.23 -58.90 -0.03
N VAL A 260 -20.89 -58.52 -1.27
CA VAL A 260 -21.63 -57.49 -2.04
C VAL A 260 -23.11 -57.83 -2.15
N GLN A 261 -23.45 -59.09 -2.42
CA GLN A 261 -24.81 -59.57 -2.62
C GLN A 261 -25.73 -59.47 -1.39
N ASN A 262 -25.18 -59.41 -0.18
CA ASN A 262 -25.94 -59.46 1.06
C ASN A 262 -25.70 -58.21 1.91
N ASP A 263 -24.44 -57.93 2.21
CA ASP A 263 -24.03 -56.94 3.21
C ASP A 263 -23.97 -55.52 2.62
N LEU A 264 -23.82 -55.38 1.29
CA LEU A 264 -23.74 -54.10 0.57
C LEU A 264 -24.82 -54.00 -0.52
N LYS A 265 -26.00 -54.58 -0.27
CA LYS A 265 -27.11 -54.62 -1.23
C LYS A 265 -27.62 -53.21 -1.60
N GLU A 266 -27.61 -52.30 -0.63
CA GLU A 266 -28.01 -50.90 -0.81
C GLU A 266 -26.90 -50.03 -1.43
N GLY A 267 -25.73 -50.62 -1.70
CA GLY A 267 -24.55 -49.90 -2.22
C GLY A 267 -23.71 -49.26 -1.13
N ILE A 268 -22.88 -48.30 -1.52
CA ILE A 268 -22.06 -47.48 -0.64
C ILE A 268 -22.32 -45.99 -0.92
N GLN A 269 -22.09 -45.15 0.08
CA GLN A 269 -22.33 -43.71 -0.07
C GLN A 269 -21.23 -43.04 -0.88
N HIS A 270 -21.53 -41.86 -1.43
CA HIS A 270 -20.53 -41.04 -2.10
C HIS A 270 -19.38 -40.69 -1.14
N GLY A 271 -18.14 -40.77 -1.64
CA GLY A 271 -16.92 -40.54 -0.87
C GLY A 271 -16.40 -41.77 -0.13
N GLU A 272 -17.23 -42.80 0.06
CA GLU A 272 -16.78 -44.08 0.62
C GLU A 272 -16.00 -44.90 -0.41
N SER A 273 -15.13 -45.78 0.08
CA SER A 273 -14.31 -46.64 -0.76
C SER A 273 -14.48 -48.11 -0.41
N VAL A 274 -14.47 -48.96 -1.44
CA VAL A 274 -14.50 -50.42 -1.31
C VAL A 274 -13.26 -50.99 -1.97
N SER A 275 -12.57 -51.91 -1.29
CA SER A 275 -11.37 -52.56 -1.82
C SER A 275 -11.65 -53.94 -2.37
N PHE A 276 -11.32 -54.14 -3.64
CA PHE A 276 -11.48 -55.42 -4.34
C PHE A 276 -10.21 -56.25 -4.24
N PHE A 277 -10.36 -57.57 -4.13
CA PHE A 277 -9.23 -58.50 -4.12
C PHE A 277 -8.77 -58.82 -5.54
N CYS A 278 -7.49 -58.59 -5.82
CA CYS A 278 -6.82 -58.93 -7.05
C CYS A 278 -5.73 -59.96 -6.80
N LYS A 279 -5.46 -60.82 -7.79
CA LYS A 279 -4.42 -61.86 -7.71
C LYS A 279 -3.18 -61.43 -8.48
N ASN A 280 -2.02 -61.54 -7.85
CA ASN A 280 -0.73 -61.45 -8.52
C ASN A 280 -0.28 -62.87 -8.91
N LYS A 281 -0.25 -63.15 -10.22
CA LYS A 281 0.10 -64.48 -10.74
C LYS A 281 1.59 -64.82 -10.62
N GLU A 282 2.47 -63.81 -10.65
CA GLU A 282 3.92 -64.02 -10.56
C GLU A 282 4.34 -64.38 -9.13
N LYS A 283 3.69 -63.77 -8.13
CA LYS A 283 4.01 -63.94 -6.71
C LYS A 283 3.05 -64.85 -5.95
N SER A 284 2.07 -65.46 -6.65
CA SER A 284 1.04 -66.32 -6.05
C SER A 284 0.37 -65.73 -4.80
N CYS A 285 0.13 -64.41 -4.79
CA CYS A 285 -0.42 -63.68 -3.66
C CYS A 285 -1.64 -62.84 -4.05
N ALA A 286 -2.40 -62.38 -3.05
CA ALA A 286 -3.54 -61.49 -3.23
C ALA A 286 -3.22 -60.10 -2.66
N TYR A 287 -3.69 -59.06 -3.33
CA TYR A 287 -3.63 -57.67 -2.88
C TYR A 287 -5.00 -57.01 -3.08
N THR A 288 -5.18 -55.82 -2.51
CA THR A 288 -6.46 -55.12 -2.61
C THR A 288 -6.30 -53.79 -3.32
N VAL A 289 -7.32 -53.41 -4.10
CA VAL A 289 -7.38 -52.13 -4.80
C VAL A 289 -8.64 -51.41 -4.34
N ALA A 290 -8.47 -50.29 -3.65
CA ALA A 290 -9.57 -49.43 -3.21
C ALA A 290 -10.15 -48.65 -4.40
N VAL A 291 -11.48 -48.65 -4.51
CA VAL A 291 -12.24 -47.88 -5.48
C VAL A 291 -13.20 -46.98 -4.73
N PRO A 292 -13.14 -45.66 -4.93
CA PRO A 292 -14.09 -44.73 -4.34
C PRO A 292 -15.42 -44.72 -5.11
N CYS A 293 -16.51 -44.47 -4.39
CA CYS A 293 -17.79 -44.10 -4.99
C CYS A 293 -17.79 -42.61 -5.36
N VAL A 294 -17.94 -42.32 -6.64
CA VAL A 294 -17.97 -40.95 -7.18
C VAL A 294 -19.30 -40.74 -7.90
N ASP A 295 -20.20 -40.00 -7.25
CA ASP A 295 -21.50 -39.58 -7.81
C ASP A 295 -22.30 -40.70 -8.50
N GLY A 296 -22.63 -41.75 -7.75
CA GLY A 296 -23.35 -42.91 -8.28
C GLY A 296 -22.53 -43.85 -9.17
N ASN A 297 -21.28 -43.50 -9.50
CA ASN A 297 -20.38 -44.32 -10.30
C ASN A 297 -19.28 -44.98 -9.47
N LEU A 298 -19.09 -46.28 -9.68
CA LEU A 298 -18.02 -47.08 -9.08
C LEU A 298 -17.41 -47.98 -10.14
N THR A 299 -16.18 -47.68 -10.54
CA THR A 299 -15.48 -48.38 -11.62
C THR A 299 -14.64 -49.54 -11.08
N LEU A 300 -14.92 -50.76 -11.55
CA LEU A 300 -14.17 -51.93 -11.09
C LEU A 300 -12.68 -51.86 -11.49
N PRO A 301 -11.75 -52.32 -10.63
CA PRO A 301 -10.35 -52.40 -11.00
C PRO A 301 -10.16 -53.39 -12.15
N ALA A 302 -9.31 -53.07 -13.13
CA ALA A 302 -9.02 -53.96 -14.25
C ALA A 302 -8.47 -55.34 -13.84
N CYS A 303 -7.87 -55.43 -12.65
CA CYS A 303 -7.35 -56.68 -12.08
C CYS A 303 -8.43 -57.58 -11.47
N PHE A 304 -9.63 -57.05 -11.22
CA PHE A 304 -10.74 -57.79 -10.65
C PHE A 304 -11.38 -58.70 -11.71
N LYS A 305 -11.55 -59.99 -11.38
CA LYS A 305 -12.08 -61.03 -12.26
C LYS A 305 -13.03 -61.94 -11.50
#